data_AF-R1DCN1-F1
#
_entry.id   AF-R1DCN1-F1
#
_cell.length_a   1.000
_cell.length_b   1.000
_cell.length_c   1.000
_cell.angle_alpha   90.00
_cell.angle_beta   90.00
_cell.angle_gamma   90.00
#
_symmetry.space_group_name_H-M   'P 1'
#
loop_
_entity.id
_entity.type
_entity.pdbx_description
1 polymer ?
#
loop_
_entity_poly.entity_id
_entity_poly.type
_entity_poly.pdbx_seq_one_letter_code
_entity_poly.pdbx_strand_id
1 'polypeptide(L)'
;MQEDALASLFEDKPPASWSSPEWQWGSAAGAAHEVAARVREDLNKPHRRSAFLTYAKADEPAVDLVDLKMALALACQRARNYGCDEPDRRWEALMEEMAACKYERMEEDATGKVVPTIDVTALAEAVNGRLPTPFGAAVLSERPVSVIAEGLVALDFVEKGC
;
A
#
# COMPACT_ATOMS: atom_id res chain seq x y z
N MET A 1 -0.82 19.05 -34.97
CA MET A 1 -1.65 18.27 -34.03
C MET A 1 -0.86 17.04 -33.62
N GLN A 2 0.11 17.21 -32.72
CA GLN A 2 0.98 16.13 -32.23
C GLN A 2 1.41 16.38 -30.78
N GLU A 3 0.70 17.24 -30.06
CA GLU A 3 0.99 17.66 -28.68
C GLU A 3 0.08 16.94 -27.66
N ASP A 4 -1.14 16.53 -28.05
CA ASP A 4 -2.08 15.83 -27.15
C ASP A 4 -1.63 14.42 -26.75
N ALA A 5 -0.77 13.76 -27.53
CA ALA A 5 -0.31 12.40 -27.24
C ALA A 5 0.78 12.33 -26.16
N LEU A 6 1.48 13.44 -25.88
CA LEU A 6 2.52 13.50 -24.85
C LEU A 6 1.96 13.93 -23.48
N ALA A 7 0.82 14.62 -23.45
CA ALA A 7 0.13 14.96 -22.20
C ALA A 7 -0.41 13.72 -21.47
N SER A 8 -0.73 12.65 -22.21
CA SER A 8 -1.19 11.36 -21.66
C SER A 8 -0.09 10.52 -21.01
N LEU A 9 1.20 10.91 -21.12
CA LEU A 9 2.30 10.21 -20.46
C LEU A 9 2.52 10.67 -19.01
N PHE A 10 1.88 11.78 -18.61
CA PHE A 10 1.69 12.13 -17.21
C PHE A 10 0.30 11.62 -16.83
N GLU A 11 0.14 10.31 -16.87
CA GLU A 11 -1.00 9.62 -16.27
C GLU A 11 -1.10 10.16 -14.84
N ASP A 12 -2.20 10.85 -14.52
CA ASP A 12 -2.46 11.46 -13.21
C ASP A 12 -2.38 10.34 -12.16
N LYS A 13 -1.18 10.15 -11.63
CA LYS A 13 -0.90 9.12 -10.64
C LYS A 13 -1.81 9.45 -9.45
N PRO A 14 -2.69 8.53 -9.04
CA PRO A 14 -3.62 8.79 -7.95
C PRO A 14 -2.83 9.27 -6.72
N PRO A 15 -3.40 10.19 -5.93
CA PRO A 15 -2.69 10.80 -4.82
C PRO A 15 -2.04 9.73 -3.95
N ALA A 16 -0.72 9.85 -3.80
CA ALA A 16 0.05 8.89 -3.04
C ALA A 16 -0.32 8.91 -1.55
N SER A 17 -0.93 10.00 -1.07
CA SER A 17 -1.30 10.22 0.33
C SER A 17 -2.75 9.78 0.65
N TRP A 18 -2.92 9.17 1.83
CA TRP A 18 -4.20 8.93 2.50
C TRP A 18 -4.93 10.21 2.93
N SER A 19 -4.21 11.27 3.32
CA SER A 19 -4.81 12.55 3.74
C SER A 19 -5.27 13.43 2.58
N SER A 20 -4.97 13.05 1.33
CA SER A 20 -5.47 13.76 0.16
C SER A 20 -7.00 13.84 0.18
N PRO A 21 -7.61 15.04 -0.05
CA PRO A 21 -9.06 15.19 -0.13
C PRO A 21 -9.72 14.29 -1.19
N GLU A 22 -8.95 13.90 -2.20
CA GLU A 22 -9.39 13.01 -3.28
C GLU A 22 -9.29 11.53 -2.90
N TRP A 23 -8.50 11.15 -1.89
CA TRP A 23 -8.32 9.75 -1.50
C TRP A 23 -9.63 9.13 -1.03
N GLN A 24 -10.31 9.75 -0.05
CA GLN A 24 -11.65 9.35 0.41
C GLN A 24 -11.78 7.86 0.78
N TRP A 25 -10.91 7.35 1.67
CA TRP A 25 -10.97 5.96 2.13
C TRP A 25 -12.36 5.60 2.68
N GLY A 26 -12.92 4.48 2.20
CA GLY A 26 -14.26 4.01 2.60
C GLY A 26 -15.43 4.67 1.87
N SER A 27 -15.18 5.64 0.98
CA SER A 27 -16.18 6.21 0.08
C SER A 27 -16.37 5.33 -1.16
N ALA A 28 -17.56 5.40 -1.76
CA ALA A 28 -17.85 4.78 -3.06
C ALA A 28 -17.35 5.64 -4.25
N ALA A 29 -16.73 6.79 -3.95
CA ALA A 29 -16.12 7.70 -4.91
C ALA A 29 -14.73 8.11 -4.41
N GLY A 30 -13.91 8.68 -5.30
CA GLY A 30 -12.55 9.13 -4.98
C GLY A 30 -11.46 8.12 -5.33
N ALA A 31 -10.21 8.57 -5.24
CA ALA A 31 -9.05 7.84 -5.71
C ALA A 31 -8.83 6.52 -4.97
N ALA A 32 -9.18 6.40 -3.67
CA ALA A 32 -9.08 5.13 -2.98
C ALA A 32 -10.01 4.07 -3.59
N HIS A 33 -11.22 4.45 -4.02
CA HIS A 33 -12.15 3.53 -4.66
C HIS A 33 -11.60 3.05 -6.01
N GLU A 34 -11.10 3.97 -6.82
CA GLU A 34 -10.53 3.68 -8.14
C GLU A 34 -9.28 2.80 -8.05
N VAL A 35 -8.35 3.14 -7.14
CA VAL A 35 -7.15 2.34 -6.88
C VAL A 35 -7.54 0.96 -6.32
N ALA A 36 -8.53 0.87 -5.42
CA ALA A 36 -9.00 -0.41 -4.92
C ALA A 36 -9.62 -1.29 -6.02
N ALA A 37 -10.38 -0.69 -6.95
CA ALA A 37 -10.95 -1.40 -8.10
C ALA A 37 -9.85 -1.94 -9.01
N ARG A 38 -8.89 -1.07 -9.39
CA ARG A 38 -7.72 -1.44 -10.21
C ARG A 38 -6.91 -2.56 -9.55
N VAL A 39 -6.50 -2.40 -8.29
CA VAL A 39 -5.69 -3.40 -7.56
C VAL A 39 -6.41 -4.74 -7.50
N ARG A 40 -7.72 -4.75 -7.24
CA ARG A 40 -8.51 -6.00 -7.25
C ARG A 40 -8.56 -6.65 -8.62
N GLU A 41 -8.68 -5.86 -9.69
CA GLU A 41 -8.68 -6.37 -11.06
C GLU A 41 -7.30 -6.93 -11.45
N ASP A 42 -6.25 -6.16 -11.23
CA ASP A 42 -4.88 -6.51 -11.61
C ASP A 42 -4.39 -7.73 -10.81
N LEU A 43 -4.71 -7.79 -9.53
CA LEU A 43 -4.24 -8.84 -8.61
C LEU A 43 -5.29 -9.93 -8.37
N ASN A 44 -6.27 -10.09 -9.28
CA ASN A 44 -7.33 -11.11 -9.14
C ASN A 44 -6.84 -12.56 -9.20
N LYS A 45 -5.66 -12.83 -9.78
CA LYS A 45 -5.09 -14.18 -9.94
C LYS A 45 -3.92 -14.46 -8.99
N PRO A 46 -3.80 -15.67 -8.41
CA PRO A 46 -2.70 -16.03 -7.51
C PRO A 46 -1.30 -15.77 -8.09
N HIS A 47 -1.06 -16.12 -9.36
CA HIS A 47 0.26 -15.89 -9.97
C HIS A 47 0.60 -14.40 -10.14
N ARG A 48 -0.40 -13.53 -10.34
CA ARG A 48 -0.18 -12.08 -10.41
C ARG A 48 0.16 -11.52 -9.03
N ARG A 49 -0.51 -11.99 -7.98
CA ARG A 49 -0.17 -11.68 -6.59
C ARG A 49 1.23 -12.16 -6.22
N SER A 50 1.58 -13.37 -6.63
CA SER A 50 2.93 -13.92 -6.44
C SER A 50 3.98 -13.06 -7.12
N ALA A 51 3.77 -12.68 -8.39
CA ALA A 51 4.71 -11.81 -9.12
C ALA A 51 4.83 -10.44 -8.45
N PHE A 52 3.70 -9.82 -8.06
CA PHE A 52 3.66 -8.57 -7.32
C PHE A 52 4.49 -8.62 -6.02
N LEU A 53 4.31 -9.67 -5.22
CA LEU A 53 5.13 -9.87 -4.01
C LEU A 53 6.60 -10.11 -4.32
N THR A 54 6.93 -10.85 -5.38
CA THR A 54 8.32 -11.06 -5.78
C THR A 54 9.00 -9.73 -6.10
N TYR A 55 8.35 -8.85 -6.86
CA TYR A 55 8.90 -7.52 -7.16
C TYR A 55 8.98 -6.63 -5.91
N ALA A 56 7.97 -6.65 -5.04
CA ALA A 56 7.96 -5.84 -3.81
C ALA A 56 9.07 -6.30 -2.85
N LYS A 57 9.27 -7.61 -2.72
CA LYS A 57 10.36 -8.19 -1.93
C LYS A 57 11.73 -7.96 -2.54
N ALA A 58 11.83 -7.81 -3.86
CA ALA A 58 13.10 -7.45 -4.50
C ALA A 58 13.42 -5.94 -4.41
N ASP A 59 12.49 -5.15 -3.86
CA ASP A 59 12.57 -3.67 -3.84
C ASP A 59 12.73 -3.09 -5.25
N GLU A 60 12.09 -3.73 -6.22
CA GLU A 60 12.16 -3.32 -7.62
C GLU A 60 11.28 -2.08 -7.85
N PRO A 61 11.73 -1.09 -8.64
CA PRO A 61 10.96 0.11 -8.99
C PRO A 61 9.61 -0.17 -9.67
N ALA A 62 9.40 -1.42 -10.10
CA ALA A 62 8.18 -1.89 -10.76
C ALA A 62 6.96 -1.98 -9.82
N VAL A 63 7.15 -1.94 -8.49
CA VAL A 63 6.02 -1.92 -7.55
C VAL A 63 5.65 -0.50 -7.19
N ASP A 64 4.46 -0.07 -7.63
CA ASP A 64 3.91 1.21 -7.20
C ASP A 64 3.56 1.16 -5.71
N LEU A 65 4.12 2.08 -4.92
CA LEU A 65 3.81 2.23 -3.50
C LEU A 65 2.32 2.46 -3.24
N VAL A 66 1.60 3.09 -4.18
CA VAL A 66 0.15 3.30 -4.09
C VAL A 66 -0.60 1.98 -4.15
N ASP A 67 -0.18 1.08 -5.04
CA ASP A 67 -0.77 -0.26 -5.15
C ASP A 67 -0.39 -1.13 -3.96
N LEU A 68 0.86 -1.02 -3.48
CA LEU A 68 1.31 -1.76 -2.30
C LEU A 68 0.54 -1.35 -1.04
N LYS A 69 0.37 -0.04 -0.78
CA LYS A 69 -0.45 0.42 0.35
C LYS A 69 -1.91 -0.02 0.20
N MET A 70 -2.45 0.00 -1.02
CA MET A 70 -3.83 -0.40 -1.25
C MET A 70 -4.01 -1.90 -1.02
N ALA A 71 -3.13 -2.73 -1.59
CA ALA A 71 -3.15 -4.17 -1.39
C ALA A 71 -3.06 -4.53 0.10
N LEU A 72 -2.19 -3.85 0.86
CA LEU A 72 -2.07 -4.03 2.30
C LEU A 72 -3.38 -3.65 3.02
N ALA A 73 -3.95 -2.47 2.72
CA ALA A 73 -5.18 -2.01 3.35
C ALA A 73 -6.37 -2.94 3.06
N LEU A 74 -6.48 -3.42 1.82
CA LEU A 74 -7.50 -4.37 1.41
C LEU A 74 -7.32 -5.74 2.08
N ALA A 75 -6.08 -6.26 2.15
CA ALA A 75 -5.80 -7.51 2.84
C ALA A 75 -6.14 -7.43 4.35
N CYS A 76 -5.85 -6.30 5.00
CA CYS A 76 -6.26 -6.05 6.39
C CYS A 76 -7.79 -5.97 6.53
N GLN A 77 -8.46 -5.25 5.62
CA GLN A 77 -9.93 -5.18 5.57
C GLN A 77 -10.56 -6.56 5.42
N ARG A 78 -9.99 -7.41 4.57
CA ARG A 78 -10.42 -8.80 4.39
C ARG A 78 -10.24 -9.60 5.67
N ALA A 79 -9.08 -9.50 6.34
CA ALA A 79 -8.83 -10.20 7.59
C ALA A 79 -9.90 -9.88 8.65
N ARG A 80 -10.23 -8.60 8.80
CA ARG A 80 -11.35 -8.12 9.61
C ARG A 80 -12.69 -8.71 9.18
N ASN A 81 -13.07 -8.56 7.91
CA ASN A 81 -14.41 -8.92 7.41
C ASN A 81 -14.70 -10.42 7.47
N TYR A 82 -13.68 -11.26 7.29
CA TYR A 82 -13.80 -12.72 7.31
C TYR A 82 -13.43 -13.35 8.65
N GLY A 83 -13.09 -12.55 9.67
CA GLY A 83 -12.69 -13.04 10.98
C GLY A 83 -11.44 -13.91 10.95
N CYS A 84 -10.52 -13.64 10.01
CA CYS A 84 -9.23 -14.33 9.89
C CYS A 84 -8.04 -13.44 10.27
N ASP A 85 -8.31 -12.34 10.97
CA ASP A 85 -7.29 -11.59 11.70
C ASP A 85 -6.82 -12.41 12.92
N GLU A 86 -5.69 -12.00 13.48
CA GLU A 86 -5.18 -12.53 14.73
C GLU A 86 -6.13 -12.21 15.90
N PRO A 87 -6.10 -12.96 17.02
CA PRO A 87 -7.00 -12.74 18.16
C PRO A 87 -6.92 -11.31 18.75
N ASP A 88 -5.79 -10.64 18.57
CA ASP A 88 -5.53 -9.27 19.00
C ASP A 88 -5.99 -8.19 17.99
N ARG A 89 -6.54 -8.60 16.83
CA ARG A 89 -7.01 -7.73 15.74
C ARG A 89 -5.93 -6.76 15.23
N ARG A 90 -4.67 -7.18 15.24
CA ARG A 90 -3.53 -6.31 14.90
C ARG A 90 -3.59 -5.78 13.47
N TRP A 91 -4.14 -6.53 12.52
CA TRP A 91 -4.22 -6.11 11.12
C TRP A 91 -5.36 -5.13 10.88
N GLU A 92 -6.51 -5.32 11.52
CA GLU A 92 -7.56 -4.31 11.56
C GLU A 92 -7.05 -3.00 12.16
N ALA A 93 -6.32 -3.06 13.27
CA ALA A 93 -5.70 -1.87 13.85
C ALA A 93 -4.77 -1.17 12.85
N LEU A 94 -3.97 -1.91 12.07
CA LEU A 94 -3.12 -1.32 11.02
C LEU A 94 -3.95 -0.57 9.96
N MET A 95 -5.05 -1.17 9.49
CA MET A 95 -5.95 -0.54 8.52
C MET A 95 -6.55 0.76 9.07
N GLU A 96 -6.98 0.78 10.34
CA GLU A 96 -7.50 1.98 11.00
C GLU A 96 -6.42 3.06 11.13
N GLU A 97 -5.17 2.68 11.41
CA GLU A 97 -4.03 3.60 11.47
C GLU A 97 -3.66 4.19 10.11
N MET A 98 -3.70 3.39 9.05
CA MET A 98 -3.55 3.85 7.67
C MET A 98 -4.67 4.82 7.29
N ALA A 99 -5.93 4.50 7.64
CA ALA A 99 -7.08 5.37 7.39
C ALA A 99 -7.00 6.69 8.18
N ALA A 100 -6.39 6.66 9.38
CA ALA A 100 -6.08 7.83 10.19
C ALA A 100 -4.81 8.59 9.72
N CYS A 101 -4.24 8.23 8.56
CA CYS A 101 -3.08 8.90 7.96
C CYS A 101 -1.83 8.90 8.85
N LYS A 102 -1.66 7.90 9.74
CA LYS A 102 -0.53 7.87 10.69
C LYS A 102 0.85 7.69 10.06
N TYR A 103 0.90 7.17 8.83
CA TYR A 103 2.14 6.82 8.12
C TYR A 103 2.42 7.78 6.98
N GLU A 104 2.19 9.07 7.23
CA GLU A 104 2.48 10.13 6.29
C GLU A 104 3.52 11.08 6.84
N ARG A 105 4.32 11.61 5.92
CA ARG A 105 5.22 12.72 6.19
C ARG A 105 5.03 13.81 5.16
N MET A 106 5.42 15.01 5.53
CA MET A 106 5.39 16.16 4.63
C MET A 106 6.73 16.22 3.89
N GLU A 107 6.70 16.19 2.57
CA GLU A 107 7.87 16.32 1.71
C GLU A 107 7.69 17.45 0.71
N GLU A 108 8.80 18.10 0.37
CA GLU A 108 8.82 19.12 -0.68
C GLU A 108 8.94 18.40 -2.04
N ASP A 109 7.97 18.65 -2.93
CA ASP A 109 8.02 18.14 -4.29
C ASP A 109 9.00 18.93 -5.17
N ALA A 110 9.20 18.50 -6.41
CA ALA A 110 10.12 19.15 -7.36
C ALA A 110 9.77 20.62 -7.68
N THR A 111 8.58 21.09 -7.30
CA THR A 111 8.12 22.47 -7.50
C THR A 111 8.31 23.36 -6.26
N GLY A 112 8.84 22.80 -5.17
CA GLY A 112 8.98 23.51 -3.89
C GLY A 112 7.70 23.48 -3.04
N LYS A 113 6.69 22.68 -3.43
CA LYS A 113 5.43 22.58 -2.69
C LYS A 113 5.53 21.43 -1.68
N VAL A 114 5.18 21.73 -0.44
CA VAL A 114 5.07 20.71 0.60
C VAL A 114 3.78 19.90 0.38
N VAL A 115 3.94 18.60 0.14
CA VAL A 115 2.86 17.65 -0.10
C VAL A 115 2.99 16.45 0.84
N PRO A 116 1.87 15.84 1.27
CA PRO A 116 1.92 14.61 2.05
C PRO A 116 2.37 13.44 1.16
N THR A 117 3.32 12.66 1.66
CA THR A 117 3.81 11.42 1.04
C THR A 117 3.77 10.27 2.03
N ILE A 118 3.81 9.04 1.51
CA ILE A 118 3.84 7.83 2.34
C ILE A 118 5.18 7.77 3.07
N ASP A 119 5.14 7.72 4.40
CA ASP A 119 6.31 7.37 5.19
C ASP A 119 6.48 5.84 5.17
N VAL A 120 7.17 5.36 4.13
CA VAL A 120 7.39 3.93 3.86
C VAL A 120 8.11 3.26 5.04
N THR A 121 9.04 3.96 5.69
CA THR A 121 9.78 3.43 6.84
C THR A 121 8.85 3.26 8.04
N ALA A 122 8.06 4.28 8.37
CA ALA A 122 7.10 4.19 9.48
C ALA A 122 6.03 3.11 9.23
N LEU A 123 5.55 2.97 7.99
CA LEU A 123 4.63 1.88 7.62
C LEU A 123 5.31 0.50 7.76
N ALA A 124 6.55 0.37 7.30
CA ALA A 124 7.32 -0.87 7.44
C ALA A 124 7.54 -1.26 8.90
N GLU A 125 7.86 -0.30 9.77
CA GLU A 125 7.98 -0.52 11.23
C GLU A 125 6.66 -1.00 11.83
N ALA A 126 5.55 -0.39 11.44
CA ALA A 126 4.22 -0.79 11.89
C ALA A 126 3.84 -2.20 11.43
N VAL A 127 4.15 -2.56 10.18
CA VAL A 127 3.98 -3.93 9.67
C VAL A 127 4.88 -4.89 10.45
N ASN A 128 6.14 -4.54 10.66
CA ASN A 128 7.13 -5.38 11.32
C ASN A 128 6.75 -5.75 12.75
N GLY A 129 6.19 -4.79 13.50
CA GLY A 129 5.69 -5.01 14.87
C GLY A 129 4.51 -5.99 14.95
N ARG A 130 3.91 -6.35 13.80
CA ARG A 130 2.76 -7.27 13.70
C ARG A 130 3.14 -8.65 13.15
N LEU A 131 4.33 -8.77 12.57
CA LEU A 131 4.82 -10.03 12.03
C LEU A 131 5.12 -11.02 13.16
N PRO A 132 4.91 -12.34 12.94
CA PRO A 132 5.31 -13.37 13.90
C PRO A 132 6.81 -13.36 14.21
N THR A 133 7.62 -13.05 13.19
CA THR A 133 9.07 -12.91 13.30
C THR A 133 9.48 -11.55 12.75
N PRO A 134 9.68 -10.54 13.62
CA PRO A 134 10.11 -9.22 13.20
C PRO A 134 11.51 -9.22 12.59
N PHE A 135 11.71 -8.38 11.58
CA PHE A 135 13.00 -8.01 11.03
C PHE A 135 13.77 -7.05 11.93
N GLY A 136 15.09 -7.09 11.85
CA GLY A 136 15.98 -6.15 12.55
C GLY A 136 16.01 -4.77 11.89
N ALA A 137 16.52 -3.78 12.64
CA ALA A 137 16.59 -2.37 12.24
C ALA A 137 17.29 -2.13 10.89
N ALA A 138 18.34 -2.90 10.56
CA ALA A 138 19.03 -2.78 9.28
C ALA A 138 18.09 -3.03 8.09
N VAL A 139 17.25 -4.07 8.15
CA VAL A 139 16.31 -4.40 7.07
C VAL A 139 15.21 -3.35 6.95
N LEU A 140 14.73 -2.81 8.07
CA LEU A 140 13.74 -1.73 8.08
C LEU A 140 14.24 -0.48 7.38
N SER A 141 15.52 -0.14 7.56
CA SER A 141 16.13 1.02 6.93
C SER A 141 16.51 0.78 5.47
N GLU A 142 17.00 -0.41 5.13
CA GLU A 142 17.53 -0.69 3.80
C GLU A 142 16.46 -1.14 2.81
N ARG A 143 15.41 -1.83 3.30
CA ARG A 143 14.41 -2.52 2.47
C ARG A 143 12.99 -2.45 3.07
N PRO A 144 12.47 -1.24 3.36
CA PRO A 144 11.17 -1.09 4.02
C PRO A 144 10.02 -1.66 3.18
N VAL A 145 10.08 -1.53 1.85
CA VAL A 145 9.09 -2.11 0.92
C VAL A 145 9.01 -3.63 1.05
N SER A 146 10.15 -4.29 1.19
CA SER A 146 10.20 -5.75 1.38
C SER A 146 9.50 -6.16 2.68
N VAL A 147 9.67 -5.39 3.76
CA VAL A 147 9.00 -5.64 5.05
C VAL A 147 7.49 -5.45 4.93
N ILE A 148 7.04 -4.42 4.20
CA ILE A 148 5.60 -4.23 3.92
C ILE A 148 5.03 -5.44 3.16
N ALA A 149 5.77 -5.96 2.18
CA ALA A 149 5.37 -7.15 1.43
C ALA A 149 5.28 -8.42 2.31
N GLU A 150 6.07 -8.50 3.39
CA GLU A 150 5.93 -9.60 4.36
C GLU A 150 4.64 -9.52 5.17
N GLY A 151 4.08 -8.32 5.37
CA GLY A 151 2.74 -8.16 5.92
C GLY A 151 1.67 -8.80 5.03
N LEU A 152 1.78 -8.64 3.71
CA LEU A 152 0.90 -9.33 2.76
C LEU A 152 1.07 -10.86 2.80
N VAL A 153 2.29 -11.36 3.02
CA VAL A 153 2.52 -12.79 3.22
C VAL A 153 1.84 -13.28 4.50
N ALA A 154 1.96 -12.55 5.61
CA ALA A 154 1.30 -12.89 6.87
C ALA A 154 -0.23 -12.89 6.77
N LEU A 155 -0.79 -12.17 5.80
CA LEU A 155 -2.22 -12.11 5.50
C LEU A 155 -2.69 -13.14 4.45
N ASP A 156 -1.84 -14.11 4.09
CA ASP A 156 -2.08 -15.13 3.05
C ASP A 156 -2.49 -14.54 1.69
N PHE A 157 -1.97 -13.36 1.34
CA PHE A 157 -2.42 -12.57 0.18
C PHE A 157 -2.41 -13.36 -1.13
N VAL A 158 -1.40 -14.21 -1.39
CA VAL A 158 -1.32 -15.00 -2.63
C VAL A 158 -2.51 -15.93 -2.80
N GLU A 159 -2.91 -16.63 -1.73
CA GLU A 159 -3.99 -17.61 -1.80
C GLU A 159 -5.36 -16.95 -1.64
N LYS A 160 -5.46 -15.99 -0.73
CA LYS A 160 -6.73 -15.45 -0.28
C LYS A 160 -7.12 -14.12 -0.93
N GLY A 161 -6.19 -13.48 -1.63
CA GLY A 161 -6.38 -12.15 -2.20
C GLY A 161 -6.49 -11.06 -1.14
N CYS A 162 -7.11 -9.96 -1.52
CA CYS A 162 -7.37 -8.79 -0.70
C CYS A 162 -8.85 -8.38 -0.79
#